data_AF-A0A957SKT1-F1
#
_entry.id   AF-A0A957SKT1-F1
#
_cell.length_a   1.000
_cell.length_b   1.000
_cell.length_c   1.000
_cell.angle_alpha   90.00
_cell.angle_beta   90.00
_cell.angle_gamma   90.00
#
_symmetry.space_group_name_H-M   'P 1'
#
loop_
_entity.id
_entity.type
_entity.pdbx_description
1 polymer ?
#
loop_
_entity_poly.entity_id
_entity_poly.type
_entity_poly.pdbx_seq_one_letter_code
_entity_poly.pdbx_strand_id
1 'polypeptide(L)'
;MTISVGGRNLHFDSTAIRHAANRLRFTLVMLLLLSIIAVWSETHSARLVPALLARFGFSVADFWSWRWERLITSALITHGARAFWGALLMIGVAVGRAEWQTGTRRTFLLFWGAHLLTLLLLALVAAPLNQL
;
A
#
# COMPACT_ATOMS: atom_id res chain seq x y z
N MET A 1 21.70 23.02 0.91
CA MET A 1 21.71 23.60 -0.45
C MET A 1 20.75 24.79 -0.41
N THR A 2 21.23 25.98 -0.75
CA THR A 2 20.40 27.21 -0.73
C THR A 2 20.00 27.51 -2.17
N ILE A 3 18.70 27.47 -2.47
CA ILE A 3 18.17 27.84 -3.77
C ILE A 3 17.44 29.17 -3.58
N SER A 4 17.88 30.20 -4.31
CA SER A 4 17.22 31.50 -4.32
C SER A 4 16.17 31.52 -5.43
N VAL A 5 14.90 31.65 -5.05
CA VAL A 5 13.78 31.79 -5.99
C VAL A 5 13.03 33.06 -5.63
N GLY A 6 13.06 34.06 -6.52
CA GLY A 6 12.35 35.33 -6.32
C GLY A 6 12.78 36.12 -5.07
N GLY A 7 14.06 36.10 -4.72
CA GLY A 7 14.61 36.86 -3.59
C GLY A 7 14.40 36.23 -2.20
N ARG A 8 13.73 35.07 -2.11
CA ARG A 8 13.65 34.29 -0.87
C ARG A 8 14.71 33.19 -0.87
N ASN A 9 15.55 33.19 0.16
CA ASN A 9 16.49 32.11 0.41
C ASN A 9 15.74 30.96 1.08
N LEU A 10 15.39 29.93 0.31
CA LEU A 10 14.83 28.70 0.87
C LEU A 10 16.00 27.87 1.40
N HIS A 11 16.10 27.80 2.73
CA HIS A 11 17.09 26.95 3.38
C HIS A 11 16.54 25.53 3.48
N PHE A 12 16.94 24.66 2.53
CA PHE A 12 16.61 23.24 2.59
C PHE A 12 17.47 22.57 3.65
N ASP A 13 16.89 22.40 4.83
CA ASP A 13 17.49 21.63 5.91
C ASP A 13 17.39 20.13 5.61
N SER A 14 18.49 19.59 5.09
CA SER A 14 18.64 18.16 4.81
C SER A 14 18.54 17.28 6.07
N THR A 15 18.71 17.84 7.27
CA THR A 15 18.58 17.09 8.53
C THR A 15 17.11 16.86 8.84
N ALA A 16 16.27 17.90 8.76
CA ALA A 16 14.82 17.79 8.90
C ALA A 16 14.20 16.77 7.92
N ILE A 17 14.63 16.79 6.65
CA ILE A 17 14.16 15.83 5.62
C ILE A 17 14.57 14.39 6.00
N ARG A 18 15.81 14.18 6.43
CA ARG A 18 16.29 12.86 6.86
C ARG A 18 15.57 12.36 8.11
N HIS A 19 15.29 13.23 9.06
CA HIS A 19 14.51 12.88 10.25
C HIS A 19 13.09 12.48 9.90
N ALA A 20 12.42 13.23 9.02
CA ALA A 20 11.09 12.89 8.54
C ALA A 20 11.09 11.56 7.78
N ALA A 21 12.03 11.36 6.85
CA ALA A 21 12.17 10.12 6.10
C ALA A 21 12.44 8.91 7.00
N ASN A 22 13.26 9.09 8.05
CA ASN A 22 13.56 8.03 9.01
C ASN A 22 12.37 7.67 9.90
N ARG A 23 11.46 8.61 10.15
CA ARG A 23 10.26 8.39 10.95
C ARG A 23 9.10 7.78 10.15
N LEU A 24 9.12 7.94 8.83
CA LEU A 24 8.08 7.48 7.90
C LEU A 24 8.57 6.38 6.95
N ARG A 25 9.56 5.58 7.36
CA ARG A 25 10.22 4.60 6.49
C ARG A 25 9.23 3.59 5.91
N PHE A 26 8.32 3.06 6.72
CA PHE A 26 7.36 2.07 6.23
C PHE A 26 6.38 2.67 5.24
N THR A 27 5.83 3.85 5.55
CA THR A 27 4.92 4.57 4.66
C THR A 27 5.59 4.87 3.31
N LEU A 28 6.82 5.38 3.34
CA LEU A 28 7.58 5.68 2.11
C LEU A 28 7.86 4.43 1.29
N VAL A 29 8.22 3.32 1.93
CA VAL A 29 8.42 2.03 1.25
C VAL A 29 7.11 1.53 0.63
N MET A 30 5.99 1.60 1.34
CA MET A 30 4.69 1.18 0.81
C MET A 30 4.23 2.03 -0.36
N LEU A 31 4.38 3.36 -0.27
CA LEU A 31 4.08 4.26 -1.39
C LEU A 31 4.94 3.92 -2.61
N LEU A 32 6.25 3.73 -2.40
CA LEU A 32 7.18 3.37 -3.47
C LEU A 32 6.81 2.03 -4.12
N LEU A 33 6.54 1.00 -3.32
CA LEU A 33 6.14 -0.32 -3.83
C LEU A 33 4.85 -0.25 -4.64
N LEU A 34 3.83 0.46 -4.14
CA LEU A 34 2.58 0.65 -4.86
C LEU A 34 2.78 1.42 -6.17
N SER A 35 3.58 2.47 -6.17
CA SER A 35 3.88 3.22 -7.39
C SER A 35 4.61 2.36 -8.42
N ILE A 36 5.63 1.59 -8.02
CA ILE A 36 6.36 0.69 -8.92
C ILE A 36 5.41 -0.34 -9.53
N ILE A 37 4.59 -0.99 -8.71
CA ILE A 37 3.67 -2.03 -9.17
C ILE A 37 2.56 -1.43 -10.04
N ALA A 38 2.06 -0.23 -9.72
CA ALA A 38 1.02 0.41 -10.51
C ALA A 38 1.50 0.92 -11.88
N VAL A 39 2.76 1.34 -11.97
CA VAL A 39 3.39 1.65 -13.26
C VAL A 39 3.59 0.37 -14.07
N TRP A 40 4.17 -0.67 -13.46
CA TRP A 40 4.42 -1.96 -14.12
C TRP A 40 3.14 -2.67 -14.60
N SER A 41 2.06 -2.58 -13.81
CA SER A 41 0.76 -3.19 -14.14
C SER A 41 -0.18 -2.25 -14.92
N GLU A 42 0.26 -1.03 -15.24
CA GLU A 42 -0.53 0.05 -15.85
C GLU A 42 -1.79 0.48 -15.07
N THR A 43 -1.95 0.01 -13.82
CA THR A 43 -3.13 0.29 -12.99
C THR A 43 -3.22 1.73 -12.49
N HIS A 44 -2.17 2.53 -12.68
CA HIS A 44 -2.20 3.97 -12.41
C HIS A 44 -3.11 4.75 -13.38
N SER A 45 -3.30 4.24 -14.60
CA SER A 45 -4.07 4.88 -15.67
C SER A 45 -5.21 4.02 -16.21
N ALA A 46 -5.03 2.69 -16.23
CA ALA A 46 -5.98 1.75 -16.79
C ALA A 46 -6.56 0.80 -15.72
N ARG A 47 -7.49 -0.08 -16.13
CA ARG A 47 -7.97 -1.18 -15.29
C ARG A 47 -6.96 -2.32 -15.31
N LEU A 48 -6.88 -3.06 -14.20
CA LEU A 48 -5.98 -4.21 -14.09
C LEU A 48 -6.36 -5.31 -15.10
N VAL A 49 -5.37 -5.81 -15.84
CA VAL A 49 -5.55 -6.92 -16.78
C VAL A 49 -5.98 -8.19 -16.02
N PRO A 50 -7.01 -8.93 -16.48
CA PRO A 50 -7.51 -10.11 -15.78
C PRO A 50 -6.44 -11.17 -15.46
N ALA A 51 -5.46 -11.35 -16.35
CA ALA A 51 -4.35 -12.27 -16.13
C ALA A 51 -3.49 -11.91 -14.90
N LEU A 52 -3.25 -10.62 -14.65
CA LEU A 52 -2.51 -10.16 -13.47
C LEU A 52 -3.36 -10.31 -12.20
N LEU A 53 -4.65 -10.03 -12.28
CA LEU A 53 -5.58 -10.24 -11.16
C LEU A 53 -5.64 -11.73 -10.76
N ALA A 54 -5.69 -12.64 -11.75
CA ALA A 54 -5.68 -14.08 -11.52
C ALA A 54 -4.37 -14.58 -10.88
N ARG A 55 -3.25 -13.89 -11.13
CA ARG A 55 -1.94 -14.27 -10.58
C ARG A 55 -1.67 -13.67 -9.20
N PHE A 56 -2.00 -12.39 -8.99
CA PHE A 56 -1.57 -11.61 -7.83
C PHE A 56 -2.70 -11.09 -6.93
N GLY A 57 -3.94 -11.03 -7.44
CA GLY A 57 -5.11 -10.67 -6.63
C GLY A 57 -5.40 -11.74 -5.58
N PHE A 58 -6.36 -11.52 -4.69
CA PHE A 58 -6.82 -12.54 -3.75
C PHE A 58 -8.22 -13.01 -4.14
N SER A 59 -8.44 -14.33 -4.13
CA SER A 59 -9.76 -14.94 -4.15
C SER A 59 -9.96 -15.80 -2.91
N VAL A 60 -11.22 -16.01 -2.53
CA VAL A 60 -11.57 -16.84 -1.35
C VAL A 60 -11.05 -18.28 -1.51
N ALA A 61 -11.02 -18.81 -2.73
CA ALA A 61 -10.46 -20.12 -3.03
C ALA A 61 -8.94 -20.21 -2.76
N ASP A 62 -8.20 -19.09 -2.87
CA ASP A 62 -6.75 -19.06 -2.59
C ASP A 62 -6.44 -19.28 -1.12
N PHE A 63 -7.33 -18.84 -0.24
CA PHE A 63 -7.20 -19.04 1.19
C PHE A 63 -7.21 -20.53 1.55
N TRP A 64 -8.12 -21.29 0.94
CA TRP A 64 -8.27 -22.71 1.19
C TRP A 64 -7.26 -23.58 0.43
N SER A 65 -6.72 -23.08 -0.67
CA SER A 65 -5.69 -23.77 -1.47
C SER A 65 -4.26 -23.45 -1.04
N TRP A 66 -4.07 -22.87 0.15
CA TRP A 66 -2.75 -22.59 0.76
C TRP A 66 -1.85 -21.66 -0.07
N ARG A 67 -2.45 -20.83 -0.95
CA ARG A 67 -1.74 -19.86 -1.79
C ARG A 67 -1.47 -18.55 -1.04
N TRP A 68 -0.75 -18.68 0.07
CA TRP A 68 -0.51 -17.59 1.01
C TRP A 68 0.25 -16.41 0.42
N GLU A 69 1.02 -16.62 -0.66
CA GLU A 69 1.67 -15.54 -1.39
C GLU A 69 0.67 -14.48 -1.84
N ARG A 70 -0.56 -14.89 -2.18
CA ARG A 70 -1.64 -14.00 -2.65
C ARG A 70 -2.21 -13.12 -1.55
N LEU A 71 -2.07 -13.51 -0.28
CA LEU A 71 -2.44 -12.65 0.85
C LEU A 71 -1.56 -11.40 0.89
N ILE A 72 -0.28 -11.54 0.55
CA ILE A 72 0.67 -10.43 0.58
C ILE A 72 0.60 -9.64 -0.72
N THR A 73 0.62 -10.30 -1.88
CA THR A 73 0.63 -9.60 -3.17
C THR A 73 -0.65 -8.81 -3.41
N SER A 74 -1.79 -9.26 -2.86
CA SER A 74 -3.06 -8.53 -2.95
C SER A 74 -3.05 -7.17 -2.26
N ALA A 75 -2.20 -6.96 -1.25
CA ALA A 75 -2.04 -5.65 -0.61
C ALA A 75 -1.37 -4.62 -1.53
N LEU A 76 -0.65 -5.10 -2.56
CA LEU A 76 0.19 -4.27 -3.43
C LEU A 76 -0.40 -4.07 -4.82
N ILE A 77 -1.50 -4.75 -5.16
CA ILE A 77 -2.14 -4.63 -6.47
C ILE A 77 -3.49 -3.92 -6.36
N THR A 78 -3.73 -2.96 -7.24
CA THR A 78 -4.97 -2.18 -7.27
C THR A 78 -5.76 -2.49 -8.53
N HIS A 79 -7.09 -2.51 -8.44
CA HIS A 79 -7.96 -2.90 -9.56
C HIS A 79 -8.04 -1.85 -10.70
N GLY A 80 -7.50 -0.65 -10.48
CA GLY A 80 -7.37 0.40 -11.49
C GLY A 80 -7.13 1.78 -10.88
N ALA A 81 -7.06 2.80 -11.75
CA ALA A 81 -6.58 4.15 -11.41
C ALA A 81 -7.23 4.76 -10.16
N ARG A 82 -8.56 4.67 -10.03
CA ARG A 82 -9.28 5.22 -8.88
C ARG A 82 -8.86 4.58 -7.55
N ALA A 83 -8.73 3.25 -7.54
CA ALA A 83 -8.30 2.50 -6.37
C ALA A 83 -6.83 2.81 -6.05
N PHE A 84 -5.99 2.94 -7.07
CA PHE A 84 -4.59 3.32 -6.91
C PHE A 84 -4.41 4.68 -6.24
N TRP A 85 -5.03 5.74 -6.79
CA TRP A 85 -4.91 7.08 -6.22
C TRP A 85 -5.53 7.16 -4.81
N GLY A 86 -6.64 6.45 -4.58
CA GLY A 86 -7.22 6.31 -3.25
C GLY A 86 -6.27 5.62 -2.26
N ALA A 87 -5.59 4.55 -2.68
CA ALA A 87 -4.62 3.83 -1.85
C ALA A 87 -3.39 4.70 -1.52
N LEU A 88 -2.85 5.43 -2.51
CA LEU A 88 -1.74 6.36 -2.27
C LEU A 88 -2.11 7.44 -1.25
N LEU A 89 -3.29 8.04 -1.38
CA LEU A 89 -3.77 9.06 -0.44
C LEU A 89 -3.96 8.46 0.96
N MET A 90 -4.61 7.30 1.06
CA MET A 90 -4.86 6.64 2.33
C MET A 90 -3.56 6.25 3.03
N ILE A 91 -2.59 5.69 2.31
CA ILE A 91 -1.29 5.31 2.89
C ILE A 91 -0.48 6.56 3.24
N GLY A 92 -0.39 7.55 2.36
CA GLY A 92 0.36 8.77 2.62
C GLY A 92 -0.16 9.53 3.84
N VAL A 93 -1.49 9.60 4.02
CA VAL A 93 -2.10 10.37 5.09
C VAL A 93 -2.35 9.52 6.34
N ALA A 94 -3.15 8.46 6.24
CA ALA A 94 -3.58 7.70 7.41
C ALA A 94 -2.44 6.83 7.96
N VAL A 95 -1.77 6.06 7.10
CA VAL A 95 -0.63 5.22 7.52
C VAL A 95 0.55 6.09 7.91
N GLY A 96 0.85 7.15 7.14
CA GLY A 96 1.87 8.13 7.49
C GLY A 96 1.65 8.80 8.84
N ARG A 97 0.42 9.24 9.13
CA ARG A 97 0.07 9.81 10.45
C ARG A 97 0.20 8.77 11.57
N ALA A 98 -0.28 7.55 11.35
CA ALA A 98 -0.16 6.47 12.33
C ALA A 98 1.32 6.15 12.62
N GLU A 99 2.16 6.08 11.59
CA GLU A 99 3.60 5.84 11.71
C GLU A 99 4.29 6.96 12.47
N TRP A 100 3.94 8.21 12.15
CA TRP A 100 4.46 9.37 12.86
C TRP A 100 4.15 9.28 14.36
N GLN A 101 2.91 8.96 14.72
CA GLN A 101 2.45 8.97 16.11
C GLN A 101 2.92 7.75 16.92
N THR A 102 2.95 6.57 16.31
CA THR A 102 3.12 5.29 17.03
C THR A 102 4.41 4.55 16.71
N GLY A 103 5.13 4.98 15.68
CA GLY A 103 6.38 4.39 15.22
C GLY A 103 6.19 3.24 14.23
N THR A 104 7.21 3.05 13.39
CA THR A 104 7.25 2.11 12.26
C THR A 104 6.80 0.70 12.59
N ARG A 105 7.30 0.10 13.70
CA ARG A 105 6.99 -1.30 14.03
C ARG A 105 5.51 -1.51 14.34
N ARG A 106 4.88 -0.61 15.09
CA ARG A 106 3.45 -0.72 15.45
C ARG A 106 2.58 -0.53 14.23
N THR A 107 2.89 0.46 13.40
CA THR A 107 2.16 0.70 12.15
C THR A 107 2.30 -0.46 11.17
N PHE A 108 3.49 -1.04 11.03
CA PHE A 108 3.70 -2.24 10.21
C PHE A 108 2.80 -3.39 10.65
N LEU A 109 2.79 -3.70 11.95
CA LEU A 109 1.97 -4.79 12.50
C LEU A 109 0.47 -4.52 12.34
N LEU A 110 0.03 -3.28 12.58
CA LEU A 110 -1.37 -2.90 12.39
C LEU A 110 -1.80 -2.95 10.94
N PHE A 111 -0.97 -2.48 10.01
CA PHE A 111 -1.27 -2.50 8.58
C PHE A 111 -1.45 -3.94 8.09
N TRP A 112 -0.45 -4.80 8.32
CA TRP A 112 -0.51 -6.19 7.87
C TRP A 112 -1.55 -7.00 8.64
N GLY A 113 -1.68 -6.77 9.95
CA GLY A 113 -2.70 -7.41 10.78
C GLY A 113 -4.11 -7.07 10.30
N ALA A 114 -4.41 -5.80 10.05
CA ALA A 114 -5.70 -5.37 9.54
C ALA A 114 -5.98 -5.92 8.13
N HIS A 115 -4.97 -5.94 7.25
CA HIS A 115 -5.09 -6.52 5.91
C HIS A 115 -5.42 -8.01 5.98
N LEU A 116 -4.61 -8.79 6.70
CA LEU A 116 -4.82 -10.24 6.84
C LEU A 116 -6.15 -10.57 7.53
N LEU A 117 -6.51 -9.81 8.57
CA LEU A 117 -7.80 -9.97 9.23
C LEU A 117 -8.96 -9.68 8.27
N THR A 118 -8.85 -8.65 7.44
CA THR A 118 -9.86 -8.33 6.42
C THR A 118 -10.02 -9.49 5.42
N LEU A 119 -8.90 -10.06 4.94
CA LEU A 119 -8.94 -11.21 4.03
C LEU A 119 -9.53 -12.46 4.70
N LEU A 120 -9.19 -12.72 5.97
CA LEU A 120 -9.75 -13.81 6.75
C LEU A 120 -11.27 -13.65 6.91
N LEU A 121 -11.72 -12.47 7.33
CA LEU A 121 -13.15 -12.19 7.49
C LEU A 121 -13.89 -12.32 6.16
N LEU A 122 -13.31 -11.79 5.08
CA LEU A 122 -13.87 -11.95 3.73
C LEU A 122 -13.98 -13.44 3.36
N ALA A 123 -12.95 -14.23 3.62
CA ALA A 123 -12.96 -15.66 3.35
C ALA A 123 -14.02 -16.41 4.16
N LEU A 124 -14.18 -16.09 5.45
CA LEU A 124 -15.18 -16.70 6.33
C LEU A 124 -16.61 -16.35 5.90
N VAL A 125 -16.86 -15.09 5.56
CA VAL A 125 -18.19 -14.62 5.13
C VAL A 125 -18.55 -15.19 3.76
N ALA A 126 -17.59 -15.27 2.83
CA ALA A 126 -17.83 -15.73 1.47
C ALA A 126 -17.70 -17.26 1.30
N ALA A 127 -17.17 -17.99 2.28
CA ALA A 127 -17.01 -19.45 2.21
C ALA A 127 -18.29 -20.22 1.85
N PRO A 128 -19.49 -19.88 2.40
CA PRO A 128 -20.73 -20.58 2.05
C PRO A 128 -21.12 -20.43 0.58
N LEU A 129 -20.77 -19.31 -0.05
CA LEU A 129 -21.10 -19.03 -1.46
C LEU A 129 -20.17 -19.77 -2.43
N ASN A 130 -19.01 -20.23 -1.95
CA ASN A 130 -17.99 -20.90 -2.75
C ASN A 130 -18.14 -22.43 -2.76
N GLN A 131 -19.16 -22.97 -2.06
CA GLN A 131 -19.52 -24.40 -2.03
C GLN A 131 -20.76 -24.72 -2.88
N LEU A 132 -21.35 -23.71 -3.53
CA LEU A 132 -22.45 -23.82 -4.49
C LEU A 132 -21.89 -23.76 -5.92
#